data_AF-A0A0G0ZL86-F1
#
_entry.id   AF-A0A0G0ZL86-F1
#
_cell.length_a   1.000
_cell.length_b   1.000
_cell.length_c   1.000
_cell.angle_alpha   90.00
_cell.angle_beta   90.00
_cell.angle_gamma   90.00
#
_symmetry.space_group_name_H-M   'P 1'
#
loop_
_entity.id
_entity.type
_entity.pdbx_description
1 polymer ?
#
loop_
_entity_poly.entity_id
_entity_poly.type
_entity_poly.pdbx_seq_one_letter_code
_entity_poly.pdbx_strand_id
1 'polypeptide(L)'
;MSHNKHKLIAGFLFVSFLVLVFIFSIHALGSINQDIGRHLTLGKIIWQTHHIPTTNLFSYTAPDWPFINHHWLAEVAIYLGERWVGLRGLITAKALIIALAFGLTLLAAWRKARPVSIILFGLLAIAMMLERTDLRP
;
A
#
# COMPACT_ATOMS: atom_id res chain seq x y z
N MET A 1 18.95 13.77 34.70
CA MET A 1 18.39 12.42 34.42
C MET A 1 16.96 12.40 33.85
N SER A 2 16.08 13.38 34.12
CA SER A 2 14.68 13.38 33.61
C SER A 2 14.57 13.57 32.08
N HIS A 3 15.40 14.43 31.47
CA HIS A 3 15.29 14.77 30.04
C HIS A 3 15.52 13.58 29.07
N ASN A 4 16.36 12.61 29.45
CA ASN A 4 16.56 11.41 28.63
C ASN A 4 15.37 10.45 28.68
N LYS A 5 14.62 10.40 29.80
CA LYS A 5 13.44 9.54 29.93
C LYS A 5 12.35 9.95 28.94
N HIS A 6 12.11 11.25 28.76
CA HIS A 6 11.11 11.75 27.83
C HIS A 6 11.44 11.44 26.36
N LYS A 7 12.73 11.52 25.97
CA LYS A 7 13.17 11.16 24.61
C LYS A 7 13.02 9.66 24.35
N LEU A 8 13.35 8.82 25.33
CA LEU A 8 13.17 7.37 25.22
C LEU A 8 11.70 6.98 25.09
N ILE A 9 10.82 7.57 25.90
CA ILE A 9 9.36 7.34 25.82
C ILE A 9 8.82 7.78 24.45
N ALA A 10 9.20 8.96 23.98
CA ALA A 10 8.77 9.46 22.67
C ALA A 10 9.24 8.56 21.52
N GLY A 11 10.49 8.08 21.56
CA GLY A 11 11.03 7.14 20.59
C GLY A 11 10.29 5.80 20.61
N PHE A 12 10.00 5.27 21.79
CA PHE A 12 9.21 4.04 21.94
C PHE A 12 7.82 4.20 21.33
N LEU A 13 7.08 5.26 21.69
CA LEU A 13 5.74 5.52 21.15
C LEU A 13 5.75 5.68 19.63
N PHE A 14 6.77 6.33 19.08
CA PHE A 14 6.94 6.48 17.63
C PHE A 14 7.11 5.12 16.95
N VAL A 15 8.01 4.28 17.46
CA VAL A 15 8.23 2.93 16.90
C VAL A 15 6.97 2.07 17.06
N SER A 16 6.31 2.09 18.22
CA SER A 16 5.06 1.36 18.44
C SER A 16 3.98 1.80 17.46
N PHE A 17 3.85 3.10 17.19
CA PHE A 17 2.91 3.61 16.20
C PHE A 17 3.22 3.07 14.80
N LEU A 18 4.48 3.09 14.36
CA LEU A 18 4.86 2.56 13.04
C LEU A 18 4.63 1.05 12.93
N VAL A 19 4.87 0.30 14.00
CA VAL A 19 4.57 -1.14 14.05
C VAL A 19 3.07 -1.38 13.91
N LEU A 20 2.23 -0.58 14.57
CA LEU A 20 0.77 -0.65 14.41
C LEU A 20 0.36 -0.35 12.96
N VAL A 21 0.87 0.74 12.36
CA VAL A 21 0.62 1.06 10.94
C VAL A 21 0.98 -0.11 10.04
N PHE A 22 2.15 -0.70 10.26
CA PHE A 22 2.62 -1.83 9.47
C PHE A 22 1.69 -3.05 9.61
N ILE A 23 1.40 -3.48 10.84
CA ILE A 23 0.53 -4.64 11.11
C ILE A 23 -0.85 -4.43 10.49
N PHE A 24 -1.45 -3.26 10.71
CA PHE A 24 -2.76 -2.91 10.16
C PHE A 24 -2.76 -2.69 8.64
N SER A 25 -1.58 -2.63 7.99
CA SER A 25 -1.49 -2.55 6.53
C SER A 25 -1.36 -3.92 5.86
N ILE A 26 -1.17 -4.98 6.63
CA ILE A 26 -1.06 -6.36 6.14
C ILE A 26 -2.46 -6.98 6.06
N HIS A 27 -3.08 -6.89 4.89
CA HIS A 27 -4.34 -7.56 4.57
C HIS A 27 -4.11 -8.58 3.45
N ALA A 28 -3.82 -9.83 3.82
CA ALA A 28 -3.50 -10.87 2.84
C ALA A 28 -4.72 -11.59 2.25
N LEU A 29 -5.84 -11.65 3.00
CA LEU A 29 -6.96 -12.53 2.66
C LEU A 29 -8.08 -11.85 1.85
N GLY A 30 -8.21 -10.52 1.94
CA GLY A 30 -9.21 -9.76 1.17
C GLY A 30 -8.77 -9.40 -0.25
N SER A 31 -7.47 -9.20 -0.48
CA SER A 31 -6.94 -8.65 -1.73
C SER A 31 -7.18 -9.55 -2.95
N ILE A 32 -7.22 -10.89 -2.80
CA ILE A 32 -7.54 -11.79 -3.91
C ILE A 32 -8.99 -11.62 -4.42
N ASN A 33 -9.89 -11.18 -3.54
CA ASN A 33 -11.29 -10.90 -3.88
C ASN A 33 -11.50 -9.47 -4.41
N GLN A 34 -10.44 -8.66 -4.50
CA GLN A 34 -10.47 -7.22 -4.82
C GLN A 34 -9.54 -6.94 -6.02
N ASP A 35 -9.79 -7.63 -7.14
CA ASP A 35 -9.16 -7.41 -8.46
C ASP A 35 -7.65 -7.69 -8.63
N ILE A 36 -6.88 -8.03 -7.60
CA ILE A 36 -5.42 -8.27 -7.76
C ILE A 36 -5.12 -9.36 -8.79
N GLY A 37 -5.98 -10.40 -8.87
CA GLY A 37 -5.86 -11.45 -9.88
C GLY A 37 -5.95 -10.89 -11.30
N ARG A 38 -6.93 -10.02 -11.56
CA ARG A 38 -7.09 -9.33 -12.85
C ARG A 38 -5.85 -8.50 -13.19
N HIS A 39 -5.33 -7.75 -12.22
CA HIS A 39 -4.14 -6.92 -12.41
C HIS A 39 -2.86 -7.74 -12.69
N LEU A 40 -2.66 -8.85 -11.98
CA LEU A 40 -1.56 -9.77 -12.23
C LEU A 40 -1.67 -10.42 -13.61
N THR A 41 -2.87 -10.84 -14.01
CA THR A 41 -3.11 -11.43 -15.33
C THR A 41 -2.90 -10.41 -16.45
N LEU A 42 -3.40 -9.18 -16.30
CA LEU A 42 -3.15 -8.09 -17.26
C LEU A 42 -1.67 -7.78 -17.38
N GLY A 43 -0.97 -7.61 -16.25
CA GLY A 43 0.47 -7.37 -16.21
C GLY A 43 1.26 -8.47 -16.92
N LYS A 44 0.88 -9.74 -16.71
CA LYS A 44 1.44 -10.89 -17.43
C LYS A 44 1.18 -10.82 -18.93
N ILE A 45 -0.06 -10.55 -19.35
CA ILE A 45 -0.43 -10.43 -20.78
C ILE A 45 0.41 -9.34 -21.43
N ILE A 46 0.43 -8.13 -20.85
CA ILE A 46 1.18 -6.98 -21.38
C ILE A 46 2.67 -7.31 -21.47
N TRP A 47 3.25 -7.94 -20.44
CA TRP A 47 4.65 -8.35 -20.45
C TRP A 47 4.97 -9.36 -21.54
N GLN A 48 4.09 -10.32 -21.79
CA GLN A 48 4.31 -11.39 -22.79
C GLN A 48 4.07 -10.92 -24.22
N THR A 49 3.02 -10.12 -24.45
CA THR A 49 2.62 -9.68 -25.79
C THR A 49 3.25 -8.36 -26.21
N HIS A 50 3.82 -7.60 -25.26
CA HIS A 50 4.26 -6.22 -25.44
C HIS A 50 3.15 -5.29 -25.96
N HIS A 51 1.90 -5.65 -25.72
CA HIS A 51 0.73 -4.94 -26.19
C HIS A 51 -0.22 -4.64 -25.03
N ILE A 52 -0.64 -3.38 -24.93
CA ILE A 52 -1.63 -2.95 -23.93
C ILE A 52 -3.02 -3.28 -24.48
N PRO A 53 -3.82 -4.15 -23.82
CA PRO A 53 -5.16 -4.46 -24.27
C PRO A 53 -6.03 -3.21 -24.40
N THR A 54 -6.70 -3.08 -25.53
CA THR A 54 -7.61 -1.96 -25.85
C THR A 54 -9.09 -2.34 -25.71
N THR A 55 -9.37 -3.58 -25.30
CA THR A 55 -10.71 -4.14 -25.10
C THR A 55 -10.84 -4.78 -23.72
N ASN A 56 -12.08 -5.01 -23.29
CA ASN A 56 -12.38 -5.50 -21.95
C ASN A 56 -12.24 -7.04 -21.87
N LEU A 57 -11.00 -7.54 -21.87
CA LEU A 57 -10.66 -8.97 -21.93
C LEU A 57 -11.34 -9.86 -20.88
N PHE A 58 -11.74 -9.30 -19.73
CA PHE A 58 -12.33 -10.05 -18.62
C PHE A 58 -13.84 -9.85 -18.50
N SER A 59 -14.47 -9.09 -19.40
CA SER A 59 -15.92 -8.92 -19.42
C SER A 59 -16.59 -10.03 -20.22
N TYR A 60 -17.45 -10.80 -19.56
CA TYR A 60 -18.27 -11.81 -20.22
C TYR A 60 -19.34 -11.19 -21.13
N THR A 61 -19.94 -10.06 -20.71
CA THR A 61 -21.09 -9.45 -21.41
C THR A 61 -20.69 -8.43 -22.46
N ALA A 62 -19.46 -7.92 -22.43
CA ALA A 62 -18.99 -6.88 -23.33
C ALA A 62 -17.48 -7.01 -23.63
N PRO A 63 -17.03 -8.14 -24.22
CA PRO A 63 -15.61 -8.40 -24.47
C PRO A 63 -14.98 -7.43 -25.47
N ASP A 64 -15.76 -6.96 -26.47
CA ASP A 64 -15.27 -6.05 -27.51
C ASP A 64 -15.37 -4.56 -27.13
N TRP A 65 -15.83 -4.26 -25.91
CA TRP A 65 -16.00 -2.88 -25.48
C TRP A 65 -14.64 -2.18 -25.33
N PRO A 66 -14.47 -0.95 -25.86
CA PRO A 66 -13.23 -0.19 -25.72
C PRO A 66 -12.84 0.00 -24.25
N PHE A 67 -11.60 -0.34 -23.93
CA PHE A 67 -11.04 -0.22 -22.59
C PHE A 67 -9.67 0.45 -22.66
N ILE A 68 -9.52 1.56 -21.92
CA ILE A 68 -8.23 2.24 -21.75
C ILE A 68 -7.66 1.82 -20.39
N ASN A 69 -6.62 1.01 -20.42
CA ASN A 69 -5.95 0.56 -19.21
C ASN A 69 -4.96 1.62 -18.69
N HIS A 70 -5.38 2.43 -17.74
CA HIS A 70 -4.54 3.45 -17.10
C HIS A 70 -3.50 2.86 -16.13
N HIS A 71 -3.67 1.59 -15.73
CA HIS A 71 -2.83 0.92 -14.73
C HIS A 71 -1.75 0.03 -15.36
N TRP A 72 -1.63 -0.01 -16.69
CA TRP A 72 -0.82 -1.00 -17.41
C TRP A 72 0.63 -1.09 -16.90
N LEU A 73 1.28 0.04 -16.61
CA LEU A 73 2.67 0.06 -16.16
C LEU A 73 2.80 -0.50 -14.74
N ALA A 74 1.87 -0.12 -13.86
CA ALA A 74 1.82 -0.62 -12.50
C ALA A 74 1.47 -2.12 -12.47
N GLU A 75 0.60 -2.59 -13.36
CA GLU A 75 0.29 -4.02 -13.52
C GLU A 75 1.52 -4.83 -13.96
N VAL A 76 2.30 -4.32 -14.91
CA VAL A 76 3.57 -4.94 -15.30
C VAL A 76 4.55 -4.97 -14.12
N ALA A 77 4.70 -3.87 -13.38
CA ALA A 77 5.57 -3.80 -12.21
C ALA A 77 5.13 -4.77 -11.10
N ILE A 78 3.83 -4.86 -10.84
CA ILE A 78 3.24 -5.79 -9.86
C ILE A 78 3.45 -7.23 -10.31
N TYR A 79 3.22 -7.56 -11.58
CA TYR A 79 3.50 -8.89 -12.13
C TYR A 79 4.97 -9.27 -11.97
N LEU A 80 5.90 -8.39 -12.36
CA LEU A 80 7.33 -8.64 -12.20
C LEU A 80 7.70 -8.77 -10.72
N GLY A 81 7.19 -7.91 -9.84
CA GLY A 81 7.44 -8.01 -8.40
C GLY A 81 6.92 -9.32 -7.80
N GLU A 82 5.73 -9.76 -8.21
CA GLU A 82 5.14 -11.05 -7.79
C GLU A 82 6.07 -12.22 -8.15
N ARG A 83 6.69 -12.19 -9.34
CA ARG A 83 7.62 -13.23 -9.78
C ARG A 83 8.88 -13.34 -8.91
N TRP A 84 9.27 -12.27 -8.21
CA TRP A 84 10.49 -12.22 -7.42
C TRP A 84 10.24 -12.48 -5.93
N VAL A 85 9.19 -11.89 -5.37
CA VAL A 85 8.93 -11.93 -3.91
C VAL A 85 7.59 -12.61 -3.55
N GLY A 86 6.83 -13.04 -4.54
CA GLY A 86 5.47 -13.56 -4.37
C GLY A 86 4.47 -12.52 -3.89
N LEU A 87 3.20 -12.90 -3.86
CA LEU A 87 2.12 -12.01 -3.41
C LEU A 87 2.31 -11.52 -1.96
N ARG A 88 2.79 -12.39 -1.06
CA ARG A 88 3.08 -12.03 0.33
C ARG A 88 4.19 -10.97 0.42
N GLY A 89 5.21 -11.08 -0.43
CA GLY A 89 6.28 -10.11 -0.52
C GLY A 89 5.79 -8.74 -0.98
N LEU A 90 4.92 -8.70 -1.99
CA LEU A 90 4.28 -7.46 -2.45
C LEU A 90 3.42 -6.80 -1.36
N ILE A 91 2.61 -7.59 -0.64
CA ILE A 91 1.80 -7.10 0.48
C ILE A 91 2.69 -6.48 1.56
N THR A 92 3.82 -7.14 1.86
CA THR A 92 4.80 -6.68 2.84
C THR A 92 5.47 -5.40 2.37
N ALA A 93 5.91 -5.33 1.11
CA ALA A 93 6.53 -4.15 0.52
C ALA A 93 5.59 -2.94 0.56
N LYS A 94 4.32 -3.13 0.19
CA LYS A 94 3.28 -2.09 0.31
C LYS A 94 3.11 -1.61 1.75
N ALA A 95 3.02 -2.54 2.71
CA ALA A 95 2.89 -2.17 4.13
C ALA A 95 4.11 -1.38 4.64
N LEU A 96 5.32 -1.73 4.18
CA LEU A 96 6.54 -0.97 4.48
C LEU A 96 6.50 0.44 3.87
N ILE A 97 6.04 0.59 2.63
CA ILE A 97 5.89 1.90 1.98
C ILE A 97 4.88 2.77 2.76
N ILE A 98 3.75 2.21 3.18
CA ILE A 98 2.76 2.93 4.00
C ILE A 98 3.38 3.34 5.34
N ALA A 99 4.00 2.41 6.06
CA ALA A 99 4.65 2.72 7.33
C ALA A 99 5.75 3.79 7.19
N LEU A 100 6.53 3.74 6.11
CA LEU A 100 7.54 4.76 5.79
C LEU A 100 6.91 6.12 5.53
N ALA A 101 5.83 6.19 4.75
CA ALA A 101 5.11 7.44 4.49
C ALA A 101 4.55 8.07 5.78
N PHE A 102 3.98 7.26 6.67
CA PHE A 102 3.57 7.70 8.00
C PHE A 102 4.78 8.17 8.83
N GLY A 103 5.88 7.43 8.84
CA GLY A 103 7.10 7.82 9.55
C GLY A 103 7.64 9.16 9.08
N LEU A 104 7.73 9.39 7.77
CA LEU A 104 8.21 10.64 7.20
C LEU A 104 7.28 11.82 7.51
N THR A 105 5.96 11.64 7.43
CA THR A 105 4.99 12.70 7.76
C THR A 105 5.02 13.06 9.23
N LEU A 106 5.11 12.08 10.12
CA LEU A 106 5.25 12.31 11.56
C LEU A 106 6.57 13.00 11.91
N LEU A 107 7.69 12.59 11.30
CA LEU A 107 9.00 13.23 11.48
C LEU A 107 8.97 14.68 11.01
N ALA A 108 8.33 14.96 9.88
CA ALA A 108 8.15 16.31 9.38
C ALA A 108 7.26 17.17 10.30
N ALA A 109 6.24 16.57 10.92
CA ALA A 109 5.33 17.24 11.83
C ALA A 109 5.95 17.49 13.23
N TRP A 110 6.89 16.65 13.68
CA TRP A 110 7.47 16.71 15.02
C TRP A 110 8.08 18.07 15.40
N ARG A 111 8.60 18.81 14.42
CA ARG A 111 9.17 20.15 14.64
C ARG A 111 8.17 21.29 14.51
N LYS A 112 6.97 21.02 14.00
CA LYS A 112 5.97 22.05 13.61
C LYS A 112 4.69 21.99 14.45
N ALA A 113 4.40 20.86 15.09
CA ALA A 113 3.13 20.64 15.79
C ALA A 113 3.35 20.13 17.22
N ARG A 114 2.31 20.29 18.05
CA ARG A 114 2.30 19.73 19.40
C ARG A 114 2.19 18.20 19.33
N PRO A 115 2.90 17.43 20.19
CA PRO A 115 2.88 15.96 20.16
C PRO A 115 1.47 15.35 20.22
N VAL A 116 0.56 15.97 20.98
CA VAL A 116 -0.85 15.51 21.08
C VAL A 116 -1.57 15.60 19.73
N SER A 117 -1.38 16.68 18.97
CA SER A 117 -1.99 16.85 17.65
C SER A 117 -1.45 15.80 16.67
N ILE A 118 -0.15 15.55 16.70
CA ILE A 118 0.51 14.55 15.85
C ILE A 118 -0.08 13.16 16.11
N ILE A 119 -0.25 12.77 17.37
CA ILE A 119 -0.82 11.47 17.74
C ILE A 119 -2.29 11.39 17.32
N LEU A 120 -3.09 12.43 17.61
CA LEU A 120 -4.53 12.44 17.28
C LEU A 120 -4.78 12.31 15.78
N PHE A 121 -4.11 13.15 14.96
CA PHE A 121 -4.24 13.09 13.51
C PHE A 121 -3.60 11.83 12.91
N GLY A 122 -2.52 11.32 13.52
CA GLY A 122 -1.93 10.04 13.13
C GLY A 122 -2.88 8.87 13.33
N LEU A 123 -3.55 8.79 14.48
CA LEU A 123 -4.56 7.76 14.76
C LEU A 123 -5.77 7.88 13.83
N LEU A 124 -6.24 9.11 13.57
CA LEU A 124 -7.32 9.35 12.61
C LEU A 124 -6.93 8.89 11.19
N ALA A 125 -5.70 9.21 10.75
CA ALA A 125 -5.21 8.79 9.45
C ALA A 125 -5.09 7.27 9.32
N ILE A 126 -4.66 6.56 10.39
CA ILE A 126 -4.69 5.08 10.41
C ILE A 126 -6.13 4.59 10.26
N ALA A 127 -7.07 5.09 11.07
CA ALA A 127 -8.46 4.65 11.05
C ALA A 127 -9.08 4.79 9.64
N MET A 128 -8.80 5.91 8.95
CA MET A 128 -9.24 6.12 7.57
C MET A 128 -8.57 5.19 6.55
N MET A 129 -7.34 4.75 6.81
CA MET A 129 -6.60 3.86 5.90
C MET A 129 -6.93 2.38 6.08
N LEU A 130 -7.49 1.96 7.22
CA LEU A 130 -7.77 0.54 7.50
C LEU A 130 -8.57 -0.13 6.37
N GLU A 131 -9.54 0.57 5.80
CA GLU A 131 -10.40 0.09 4.70
C GLU A 131 -9.78 0.26 3.31
N ARG A 132 -8.58 0.85 3.20
CA ARG A 132 -7.98 1.28 1.92
C ARG A 132 -6.59 0.71 1.68
N THR A 133 -6.18 -0.29 2.46
CA THR A 133 -4.84 -0.87 2.34
C THR A 133 -4.80 -2.06 1.39
N ASP A 134 -5.83 -2.36 0.60
CA ASP A 134 -5.75 -3.43 -0.39
C ASP A 134 -4.65 -3.17 -1.43
N LEU A 135 -4.02 -4.26 -1.90
CA LEU A 135 -3.04 -4.18 -2.97
C LEU A 135 -3.79 -3.96 -4.30
N ARG A 136 -3.74 -2.74 -4.80
CA ARG A 136 -4.23 -2.32 -6.11
C ARG A 136 -3.20 -1.42 -6.79
N PRO A 137 -3.10 -1.43 -8.13
CA PRO A 137 -2.20 -0.53 -8.85
C PRO A 137 -2.51 0.95 -8.65
#